data_AF-A0A086TCB9-F1
#
_entry.id   AF-A0A086TCB9-F1
#
_cell.length_a   1.000
_cell.length_b   1.000
_cell.length_c   1.000
_cell.angle_alpha   90.00
_cell.angle_beta   90.00
_cell.angle_gamma   90.00
#
_symmetry.space_group_name_H-M   'P 1'
#
loop_
_entity.id
_entity.type
_entity.pdbx_description
1 polymer ?
#
loop_
_entity_poly.entity_id
_entity_poly.type
_entity_poly.pdbx_seq_one_letter_code
_entity_poly.pdbx_strand_id
1 'polypeptide(L)' 'MADQIQELLEAPSEFAKNGIQFMRRCTKPDKAEYLRLCQAVGVGLVIMGAVGYILPLTRVLVA' A
#
# COMPACT_ATOMS: atom_id res chain seq x y z
N MET A 1 12.27 13.74 35.02
CA MET A 1 11.01 13.47 34.28
C MET A 1 11.06 13.95 32.82
N ALA A 2 11.89 14.94 32.44
CA ALA A 2 12.06 15.35 31.04
C ALA A 2 13.12 14.54 30.26
N ASP A 3 14.23 14.14 30.91
CA ASP A 3 15.31 13.33 30.30
C ASP A 3 14.83 12.00 29.69
N GLN A 4 14.02 11.24 30.43
CA GLN A 4 13.51 9.94 29.95
C GLN A 4 12.62 10.03 28.71
N ILE A 5 11.92 11.15 28.52
CA ILE A 5 11.09 11.37 27.32
C ILE A 5 11.99 11.75 26.14
N GLN A 6 13.09 12.46 26.39
CA GLN A 6 14.06 12.86 25.37
C GLN A 6 14.85 11.66 24.83
N GLU A 7 15.28 10.75 25.72
CA GLU A 7 15.93 9.48 25.35
C GLU A 7 15.00 8.56 24.54
N LEU A 8 13.71 8.50 24.90
CA LEU A 8 12.72 7.72 24.16
C LEU A 8 12.37 8.34 22.80
N LEU A 9 12.58 9.65 22.61
CA LEU A 9 12.33 10.38 21.36
C LEU A 9 13.54 10.34 20.40
N GLU A 10 14.75 10.12 20.94
CA GLU A 10 15.98 9.95 20.17
C GLU A 10 15.92 8.66 19.32
N ALA A 11 15.45 7.56 19.91
CA ALA A 11 15.29 6.26 19.25
C ALA A 11 14.40 6.29 17.98
N PRO A 12 13.17 6.85 17.98
CA PRO A 12 12.36 6.98 16.77
C PRO A 12 12.92 8.01 15.79
N SER A 13 13.65 9.03 16.26
CA SER A 13 14.32 10.01 15.40
C SER A 13 15.44 9.36 14.57
N GLU A 14 16.28 8.54 15.21
CA GLU A 14 17.30 7.75 14.49
C GLU A 14 16.68 6.70 13.58
N PHE A 15 15.61 6.02 14.01
CA PHE A 15 14.89 5.06 13.17
C PHE A 15 14.32 5.72 11.91
N ALA A 16 13.74 6.91 12.03
CA ALA A 16 13.24 7.68 10.88
C ALA A 16 14.37 8.08 9.92
N LYS A 17 15.51 8.55 10.45
CA LYS A 17 16.70 8.87 9.64
C LYS A 17 17.20 7.65 8.87
N ASN A 18 17.29 6.51 9.54
CA ASN A 18 17.69 5.23 8.94
C ASN A 18 16.67 4.74 7.89
N GLY A 19 15.37 4.90 8.16
CA GLY A 19 14.29 4.57 7.23
C GLY A 19 14.33 5.42 5.95
N ILE A 20 14.62 6.71 6.07
CA ILE A 20 14.80 7.59 4.91
C ILE A 20 16.03 7.18 4.10
N GLN A 21 17.15 6.86 4.77
CA GLN A 21 18.36 6.40 4.07
C GLN A 21 18.13 5.06 3.37
N PHE A 22 17.35 4.16 3.96
CA PHE A 22 16.92 2.90 3.34
C PHE A 22 16.06 3.15 2.10
N MET A 23 15.01 3.97 2.20
CA MET A 23 14.15 4.31 1.04
C MET A 23 14.93 4.95 -0.11
N ARG A 24 16.00 5.70 0.19
CA ARG A 24 16.88 6.29 -0.84
C ARG A 24 17.77 5.27 -1.53
N ARG A 25 18.06 4.11 -0.90
CA ARG A 25 18.81 2.99 -1.51
C ARG A 25 17.93 2.06 -2.34
N CYS A 26 16.62 2.09 -2.17
CA CYS A 26 15.70 1.27 -2.97
C CYS A 26 15.66 1.76 -4.43
N THR A 27 15.65 0.83 -5.37
CA THR A 27 15.40 1.11 -6.79
C THR A 27 13.93 1.53 -6.96
N LYS A 28 13.70 2.77 -7.40
CA LYS A 28 12.35 3.26 -7.67
C LYS A 28 11.87 2.75 -9.02
N PRO A 29 10.63 2.27 -9.11
CA PRO A 29 10.09 1.77 -10.38
C PRO A 29 10.03 2.90 -11.41
N ASP A 30 10.34 2.56 -12.64
CA ASP A 30 10.19 3.48 -13.76
C ASP A 30 8.72 3.69 -14.14
N LYS A 31 8.43 4.77 -14.87
CA LYS A 31 7.04 5.11 -15.29
C LYS A 31 6.38 3.96 -16.06
N ALA A 32 7.14 3.24 -16.88
CA ALA A 32 6.63 2.11 -17.66
C ALA A 32 6.27 0.90 -16.77
N GLU A 33 7.09 0.61 -15.75
CA GLU A 33 6.82 -0.49 -14.80
C GLU A 33 5.61 -0.17 -13.93
N TYR A 34 5.51 1.08 -13.47
CA TYR A 34 4.35 1.54 -12.70
C TYR A 34 3.06 1.43 -13.53
N LEU A 35 3.10 1.80 -14.81
CA LEU A 35 1.93 1.71 -15.69
C LEU A 35 1.48 0.26 -15.88
N ARG A 36 2.41 -0.68 -16.06
CA ARG A 36 2.12 -2.12 -16.17
C ARG A 36 1.51 -2.67 -14.88
N LEU A 37 2.04 -2.25 -13.73
CA LEU A 37 1.48 -2.62 -12.43
C LEU A 37 0.05 -2.08 -12.26
N CYS A 38 -0.18 -0.81 -12.57
CA CYS A 38 -1.51 -0.20 -12.53
C CYS A 38 -2.50 -0.91 -13.47
N GLN A 39 -2.06 -1.32 -14.66
CA GLN A 39 -2.89 -2.10 -15.58
C GLN A 39 -3.25 -3.47 -14.99
N ALA A 40 -2.27 -4.21 -14.46
CA ALA A 40 -2.51 -5.53 -13.86
C ALA A 40 -3.45 -5.44 -12.64
N VAL A 41 -3.22 -4.47 -11.75
CA VAL A 41 -4.06 -4.23 -10.57
C VAL A 41 -5.46 -3.75 -10.98
N GLY A 42 -5.55 -2.88 -12.00
CA GLY A 42 -6.82 -2.39 -12.52
C GLY A 42 -7.70 -3.50 -13.08
N VAL A 43 -7.12 -4.43 -13.85
CA VAL A 43 -7.84 -5.61 -14.36
C VAL A 43 -8.31 -6.50 -13.20
N GLY A 44 -7.46 -6.75 -12.21
CA GLY A 44 -7.83 -7.52 -11.02
C GLY A 44 -8.99 -6.89 -10.24
N LEU A 45 -8.97 -5.58 -10.06
CA LEU A 45 -10.01 -4.83 -9.36
C LEU A 45 -11.35 -4.90 -10.11
N VAL A 46 -11.33 -4.77 -11.44
CA VAL A 46 -12.55 -4.90 -12.26
C VAL A 46 -13.14 -6.29 -12.17
N ILE A 47 -12.32 -7.35 -12.26
CA ILE A 47 -12.80 -8.74 -12.17
C ILE A 47 -13.39 -9.02 -10.80
N MET A 48 -12.67 -8.69 -9.72
CA MET A 48 -13.15 -8.92 -8.35
C MET A 48 -14.39 -8.10 -8.03
N GLY A 49 -14.46 -6.85 -8.53
CA GLY A 49 -15.64 -6.00 -8.39
C GLY A 49 -16.86 -6.54 -9.14
N ALA A 50 -16.68 -7.01 -10.38
CA ALA A 50 -17.75 -7.58 -11.18
C ALA A 50 -18.32 -8.87 -10.55
N VAL A 51 -17.44 -9.76 -10.07
CA VAL A 51 -17.86 -10.99 -9.36
C VAL A 51 -18.62 -10.62 -8.07
N GLY A 52 -18.12 -9.64 -7.32
CA GLY A 52 -18.76 -9.13 -6.11
C GLY A 52 -20.13 -8.49 -6.35
N TYR A 53 -20.41 -7.97 -7.55
CA TYR A 53 -21.71 -7.38 -7.90
C TYR A 53 -22.68 -8.40 -8.50
N ILE A 54 -22.23 -9.22 -9.46
CA ILE A 54 -23.12 -10.11 -10.23
C ILE A 54 -23.61 -11.29 -9.37
N LEU A 55 -22.78 -11.85 -8.49
CA LEU A 55 -23.18 -13.00 -7.68
C LEU A 55 -24.29 -12.67 -6.67
N PRO A 56 -24.22 -11.55 -5.91
CA PRO A 56 -25.36 -11.13 -5.07
C PRO A 56 -26.59 -10.73 -5.89
N LEU A 57 -26.40 -10.07 -7.04
CA LEU A 57 -27.51 -9.61 -7.88
C LEU A 57 -28.32 -10.77 -8.45
N THR A 58 -27.64 -11.81 -8.94
CA THR A 58 -28.32 -13.02 -9.44
C THR A 58 -29.04 -13.78 -8.34
N ARG A 59 -28.48 -13.81 -7.12
CA ARG A 59 -29.16 -14.43 -5.97
C ARG A 59 -30.47 -13.74 -5.59
N VAL A 60 -30.54 -12.41 -5.61
CA VAL A 60 -31.79 -11.68 -5.27
C VAL A 60 -32.82 -11.67 -6.40
N LEU A 61 -32.39 -11.94 -7.65
CA LEU A 61 -33.28 -11.96 -8.81
C LEU A 61 -33.97 -13.32 -9.01
N VAL A 62 -33.29 -14.41 -8.61
CA VAL A 62 -33.77 -15.79 -8.78
C VAL A 62 -34.50 -16.33 -7.54
N ALA A 63 -34.18 -15.81 -6.35
CA ALA A 63 -34.88 -16.11 -5.11
C ALA A 63 -36.09 -15.17 -4.94
#